data_AF-A0A162CZB4-F1
#
_entry.id   AF-A0A162CZB4-F1
#
_cell.length_a   1.000
_cell.length_b   1.000
_cell.length_c   1.000
_cell.angle_alpha   90.00
_cell.angle_beta   90.00
_cell.angle_gamma   90.00
#
_symmetry.space_group_name_H-M   'P 1'
#
loop_
_entity.id
_entity.type
_entity.pdbx_description
1 polymer ?
#
loop_
_entity_poly.entity_id
_entity_poly.type
_entity_poly.pdbx_seq_one_letter_code
_entity_poly.pdbx_strand_id
1 'polypeptide(L)'
;MTKGNITDVDSGNIYPYERTIEISSEKEMSWETSNSLCPVGTACHLLPVDCMICKFNFTCVYGGLVNVTCQAIPQCEGPKVFEKVMKCQYCYQTLPEDHSCNATGSYCNSAANPVQKYRSNCTVKSHVLCLGQRIFFKNIRCNWTSGYKWSTTLLLSITLGGFGADRFYLGHWQEGIGKLFSFGGAGVWTLVDVILVFVGYLKPADGSVYI
;
A
#
# COMPACT_ATOMS: atom_id res chain seq x y z
N MET A 1 43.91 46.56 -11.87
CA MET A 1 43.80 45.11 -12.17
C MET A 1 42.37 44.70 -11.82
N THR A 2 41.42 44.95 -12.74
CA THR A 2 40.63 43.94 -13.51
C THR A 2 39.76 43.03 -12.63
N LYS A 3 38.46 43.38 -12.49
CA LYS A 3 37.25 42.79 -13.13
C LYS A 3 36.75 41.53 -12.40
N GLY A 4 35.49 41.36 -11.98
CA GLY A 4 34.24 42.05 -12.33
C GLY A 4 33.10 41.85 -11.31
N ASN A 5 31.97 42.49 -11.63
CA ASN A 5 30.75 42.72 -10.86
C ASN A 5 29.56 41.98 -11.54
N ILE A 6 28.32 42.09 -11.00
CA ILE A 6 26.95 41.73 -11.53
C ILE A 6 26.29 40.62 -10.65
N THR A 7 25.44 40.91 -9.64
CA THR A 7 24.00 41.31 -9.57
C THR A 7 22.95 40.24 -9.94
N ASP A 8 22.21 39.82 -8.90
CA ASP A 8 20.73 39.72 -8.76
C ASP A 8 19.85 38.64 -9.46
N VAL A 9 18.90 38.13 -8.65
CA VAL A 9 17.46 37.88 -8.91
C VAL A 9 16.92 36.46 -9.25
N ASP A 10 16.00 36.07 -8.36
CA ASP A 10 14.71 35.35 -8.46
C ASP A 10 14.46 33.84 -8.32
N SER A 11 13.34 33.66 -7.62
CA SER A 11 12.45 32.54 -7.31
C SER A 11 12.02 31.69 -8.51
N GLY A 12 11.71 30.42 -8.28
CA GLY A 12 11.01 29.62 -9.29
C GLY A 12 10.73 28.17 -8.89
N ASN A 13 9.48 27.89 -8.56
CA ASN A 13 8.87 26.56 -8.49
C ASN A 13 9.15 25.75 -9.77
N ILE A 14 9.44 24.45 -9.66
CA ILE A 14 9.37 23.54 -10.81
C ILE A 14 8.54 22.30 -10.41
N TYR A 15 7.23 22.44 -10.56
CA TYR A 15 6.32 21.32 -10.82
C TYR A 15 6.54 20.89 -12.27
N PRO A 16 6.58 19.58 -12.61
CA PRO A 16 6.66 19.16 -14.00
C PRO A 16 5.25 19.04 -14.57
N TYR A 17 4.63 20.16 -14.92
CA TYR A 17 3.52 20.20 -15.85
C TYR A 17 3.74 21.40 -16.79
N GLU A 18 4.32 21.14 -17.95
CA GLU A 18 4.07 21.84 -19.21
C GLU A 18 4.98 21.23 -20.27
N ARG A 19 4.40 20.59 -21.28
CA ARG A 19 5.09 20.34 -22.54
C ARG A 19 4.17 20.77 -23.65
N THR A 20 4.20 22.06 -23.93
CA THR A 20 3.65 22.70 -25.12
C THR A 20 4.35 22.10 -26.33
N ILE A 21 3.58 21.58 -27.30
CA ILE A 21 4.11 20.97 -28.52
C ILE A 21 4.38 22.09 -29.53
N GLU A 22 5.64 22.47 -29.70
CA GLU A 22 6.11 23.16 -30.91
C GLU A 22 6.57 22.12 -31.93
N ILE A 23 5.96 22.17 -33.11
CA ILE A 23 6.25 21.28 -34.23
C ILE A 23 7.40 21.92 -35.02
N SER A 24 8.62 21.42 -34.82
CA SER A 24 9.72 21.63 -35.76
C SER A 24 10.62 20.39 -35.81
N SER A 25 10.67 19.82 -37.03
CA SER A 25 11.70 18.92 -37.59
C SER A 25 12.17 17.72 -36.76
N GLU A 26 11.82 16.54 -37.28
CA GLU A 26 12.62 15.30 -37.29
C GLU A 26 13.62 15.13 -36.14
N LYS A 27 13.09 14.69 -35.01
CA LYS A 27 13.83 13.79 -34.12
C LYS A 27 12.91 12.62 -33.81
N GLU A 28 13.13 11.51 -34.50
CA GLU A 28 12.54 10.24 -34.09
C GLU A 28 12.90 10.00 -32.62
N MET A 29 11.89 10.08 -31.77
CA MET A 29 11.96 9.57 -30.42
C MET A 29 12.02 8.05 -30.56
N SER A 30 13.22 7.49 -30.44
CA SER A 30 13.45 6.06 -30.41
C SER A 30 12.65 5.45 -29.26
N TRP A 31 11.56 4.77 -29.60
CA TRP A 31 10.81 3.91 -28.68
C TRP A 31 11.60 2.61 -28.44
N GLU A 32 12.80 2.71 -27.86
CA GLU A 32 13.42 1.54 -27.23
C GLU A 32 12.91 1.41 -25.81
N THR A 33 11.71 0.85 -25.66
CA THR A 33 11.44 -0.13 -24.60
C THR A 33 10.24 -0.97 -25.04
N SER A 34 10.50 -2.09 -25.70
CA SER A 34 9.56 -3.21 -25.68
C SER A 34 9.48 -3.70 -24.23
N ASN A 35 8.57 -3.13 -23.44
CA ASN A 35 8.23 -3.68 -22.13
C ASN A 35 7.68 -5.10 -22.36
N SER A 36 8.43 -6.11 -21.94
CA SER A 36 8.11 -7.55 -22.04
C SER A 36 6.89 -7.99 -21.20
N LEU A 37 6.07 -7.05 -20.73
CA LEU A 37 4.95 -7.23 -19.80
C LEU A 37 3.57 -7.05 -20.46
N CYS A 38 3.52 -6.64 -21.74
CA CYS A 38 2.25 -6.44 -22.43
C CYS A 38 1.79 -7.73 -23.14
N PRO A 39 0.56 -8.22 -22.88
CA PRO A 39 0.07 -9.44 -23.51
C PRO A 39 -0.17 -9.23 -25.02
N VAL A 40 0.35 -10.13 -25.85
CA VAL A 40 0.18 -10.11 -27.30
C VAL A 40 -1.01 -11.00 -27.70
N GLY A 41 -1.81 -10.57 -28.68
CA GLY A 41 -2.93 -11.36 -29.19
C GLY A 41 -4.20 -11.34 -28.32
N THR A 42 -4.29 -10.42 -27.35
CA THR A 42 -5.54 -10.14 -26.63
C THR A 42 -6.33 -9.03 -27.34
N ALA A 43 -7.64 -8.94 -27.08
CA ALA A 43 -8.47 -7.90 -27.66
C ALA A 43 -8.04 -6.50 -27.17
N CYS A 44 -7.91 -5.53 -28.09
CA CYS A 44 -7.34 -4.21 -27.81
C CYS A 44 -8.00 -3.48 -26.61
N HIS A 45 -9.31 -3.66 -26.42
CA HIS A 45 -10.08 -3.02 -25.35
C HIS A 45 -9.85 -3.62 -23.95
N LEU A 46 -9.29 -4.85 -23.85
CA LEU A 46 -9.02 -5.53 -22.57
C LEU A 46 -7.59 -5.33 -22.07
N LEU A 47 -6.76 -4.59 -22.81
CA LEU A 47 -5.38 -4.36 -22.40
C LEU A 47 -5.33 -3.61 -21.05
N PRO A 48 -4.28 -3.85 -20.25
CA PRO A 48 -3.98 -3.05 -19.08
C PRO A 48 -3.60 -1.62 -19.48
N VAL A 49 -3.87 -0.66 -18.59
CA VAL A 49 -3.59 0.77 -18.80
C VAL A 49 -2.10 1.03 -19.08
N ASP A 50 -1.21 0.21 -18.54
CA ASP A 50 0.25 0.32 -18.76
C ASP A 50 0.67 0.02 -20.22
N CYS A 51 -0.22 -0.58 -21.02
CA CYS A 51 0.01 -0.95 -22.43
C CYS A 51 -0.79 -0.11 -23.43
N MET A 52 -1.37 1.02 -22.99
CA MET A 52 -2.11 1.94 -23.84
C MET A 52 -1.89 3.40 -23.43
N ILE A 53 -2.07 4.31 -24.39
CA ILE A 53 -1.97 5.75 -24.19
C ILE A 53 -3.36 6.35 -24.32
N CYS A 54 -3.87 6.98 -23.26
CA CYS A 54 -5.19 7.60 -23.24
C CYS A 54 -5.10 9.12 -23.23
N LYS A 55 -5.99 9.79 -23.97
CA LYS A 55 -6.17 11.23 -23.91
C LYS A 55 -7.20 11.56 -22.84
N PHE A 56 -6.76 12.28 -21.80
CA PHE A 56 -7.61 12.67 -20.68
C PHE A 56 -8.06 14.11 -20.82
N ASN A 57 -9.31 14.37 -20.42
CA ASN A 57 -9.82 15.72 -20.25
C ASN A 57 -9.79 16.08 -18.76
N PHE A 58 -9.01 17.11 -18.39
CA PHE A 58 -8.86 17.57 -17.01
C PHE A 58 -9.97 18.53 -16.55
N THR A 59 -10.89 18.93 -17.45
CA THR A 59 -12.02 19.82 -17.12
C THR A 59 -13.31 19.08 -16.80
N CYS A 60 -13.27 17.76 -16.69
CA CYS A 60 -14.44 16.96 -16.34
C CYS A 60 -14.93 17.22 -14.91
N VAL A 61 -16.22 17.01 -14.68
CA VAL A 61 -16.83 17.13 -13.35
C VAL A 61 -16.39 15.93 -12.49
N TYR A 62 -15.77 16.21 -11.34
CA TYR A 62 -15.31 15.17 -10.42
C TYR A 62 -16.43 14.20 -10.03
N GLY A 63 -16.13 12.91 -10.11
CA GLY A 63 -17.07 11.83 -9.81
C GLY A 63 -17.99 11.43 -10.97
N GLY A 64 -18.07 12.22 -12.04
CA GLY A 64 -18.84 11.89 -13.25
C GLY A 64 -18.17 10.79 -14.08
N LEU A 65 -18.98 10.04 -14.84
CA LEU A 65 -18.48 9.08 -15.83
C LEU A 65 -18.21 9.81 -17.15
N VAL A 66 -17.01 9.62 -17.70
CA VAL A 66 -16.57 10.23 -18.97
C VAL A 66 -15.94 9.19 -19.88
N ASN A 67 -16.14 9.36 -21.18
CA ASN A 67 -15.48 8.54 -22.20
C ASN A 67 -14.12 9.14 -22.54
N VAL A 68 -13.08 8.32 -22.52
CA VAL A 68 -11.72 8.70 -22.91
C VAL A 68 -11.25 7.86 -24.08
N THR A 69 -10.57 8.49 -25.02
CA THR A 69 -10.00 7.80 -26.19
C THR A 69 -8.62 7.24 -25.84
N CYS A 70 -8.44 5.94 -26.01
CA CYS A 70 -7.20 5.22 -25.74
C CYS A 70 -6.66 4.56 -27.01
N GLN A 71 -5.34 4.51 -27.12
CA GLN A 71 -4.61 3.88 -28.21
C GLN A 71 -3.69 2.77 -27.67
N ALA A 72 -3.83 1.56 -28.19
CA ALA A 72 -2.97 0.43 -27.82
C ALA A 72 -1.54 0.61 -28.37
N ILE A 73 -0.55 0.26 -27.54
CA ILE A 73 0.87 0.26 -27.90
C ILE A 73 1.26 -1.06 -28.62
N PRO A 74 1.00 -2.26 -28.07
CA PRO A 74 1.39 -3.52 -28.70
C PRO A 74 0.43 -3.91 -29.83
N GLN A 75 0.78 -4.97 -30.58
CA GLN A 75 -0.12 -5.60 -31.53
C GLN A 75 -1.22 -6.37 -30.77
N CYS A 76 -2.47 -5.98 -30.99
CA CYS A 76 -3.67 -6.53 -30.35
C CYS A 76 -4.75 -6.80 -31.41
N GLU A 77 -5.76 -7.58 -31.05
CA GLU A 77 -6.87 -7.93 -31.94
C GLU A 77 -7.99 -6.87 -31.84
N GLY A 78 -8.40 -6.33 -32.99
CA GLY A 78 -9.45 -5.31 -33.10
C GLY A 78 -8.94 -3.88 -33.34
N PRO A 79 -9.77 -2.85 -33.11
CA PRO A 79 -9.39 -1.47 -33.37
C PRO A 79 -8.31 -1.01 -32.38
N LYS A 80 -7.19 -0.50 -32.89
CA LYS A 80 -6.09 0.04 -32.05
C LYS A 80 -6.48 1.29 -31.26
N VAL A 81 -7.47 2.03 -31.74
CA VAL A 81 -8.04 3.21 -31.08
C VAL A 81 -9.47 2.88 -30.64
N PHE A 82 -9.75 3.04 -29.36
CA PHE A 82 -11.04 2.70 -28.77
C PHE A 82 -11.37 3.64 -27.61
N GLU A 83 -12.65 3.73 -27.26
CA GLU A 83 -13.12 4.49 -26.11
C GLU A 83 -13.22 3.62 -24.86
N LYS A 84 -12.84 4.17 -23.71
CA LYS A 84 -13.08 3.57 -22.39
C LYS A 84 -13.86 4.54 -21.52
N VAL A 85 -14.76 4.00 -20.73
CA VAL A 85 -15.45 4.76 -19.68
C VAL A 85 -14.55 4.80 -18.45
N MET A 86 -14.36 6.00 -17.89
CA MET A 86 -13.69 6.18 -16.62
C MET A 86 -14.49 7.12 -15.72
N LYS A 87 -14.28 7.00 -14.41
CA LYS A 87 -14.76 8.00 -13.45
C LYS A 87 -13.75 9.14 -13.39
N CYS A 88 -14.20 10.38 -13.55
CA CYS A 88 -13.36 11.57 -13.44
C CYS A 88 -12.89 11.74 -11.99
N GLN A 89 -11.73 11.19 -11.65
CA GLN A 89 -11.12 11.25 -10.32
C GLN A 89 -9.59 11.09 -10.42
N TYR A 90 -8.87 11.62 -9.44
CA TYR A 90 -7.44 11.39 -9.33
C TYR A 90 -7.13 9.98 -8.81
N CYS A 91 -5.96 9.44 -9.19
CA CYS A 91 -5.55 8.10 -8.77
C CYS A 91 -5.52 7.91 -7.23
N TYR A 92 -5.18 8.95 -6.47
CA TYR A 92 -5.17 8.91 -4.99
C TYR A 92 -6.59 8.91 -4.36
N GLN A 93 -7.63 9.24 -5.13
CA GLN A 93 -9.04 9.25 -4.69
C GLN A 93 -9.77 7.93 -5.01
N THR A 94 -9.08 6.96 -5.62
CA THR A 94 -9.64 5.65 -5.94
C THR A 94 -10.09 4.91 -4.68
N LEU A 95 -11.07 4.02 -4.83
CA LEU A 95 -11.57 3.18 -3.74
C LEU A 95 -10.50 2.17 -3.30
N PRO A 96 -10.50 1.69 -2.04
CA PRO A 96 -9.55 0.68 -1.57
C PRO A 96 -9.51 -0.61 -2.40
N GLU A 97 -10.59 -0.90 -3.12
CA GLU A 97 -10.71 -2.04 -4.03
C GLU A 97 -9.97 -1.82 -5.34
N ASP A 98 -9.71 -0.58 -5.73
CA ASP A 98 -9.14 -0.19 -7.02
C ASP A 98 -7.62 0.06 -6.96
N HIS A 99 -7.02 0.00 -5.77
CA HIS A 99 -5.57 0.13 -5.59
C HIS A 99 -5.03 -0.93 -4.62
N SER A 100 -3.79 -1.35 -4.86
CA SER A 100 -3.05 -2.20 -3.95
C SER A 100 -1.97 -1.37 -3.27
N CYS A 101 -1.96 -1.36 -1.95
CA CYS A 101 -0.91 -0.74 -1.16
C CYS A 101 0.09 -1.82 -0.74
N ASN A 102 1.37 -1.60 -1.03
CA ASN A 102 2.40 -2.51 -0.54
C ASN A 102 2.54 -2.30 0.97
N ALA A 103 2.10 -3.29 1.74
CA ALA A 103 2.36 -3.37 3.16
C ALA A 103 3.80 -3.86 3.36
N THR A 104 4.77 -3.04 2.97
CA THR A 104 6.17 -3.43 3.03
C THR A 104 6.57 -3.52 4.49
N GLY A 105 6.58 -4.74 5.04
CA GLY A 105 7.54 -5.28 6.02
C GLY A 105 7.99 -4.44 7.22
N SER A 106 7.33 -3.33 7.53
CA SER A 106 7.75 -2.47 8.62
C SER A 106 7.28 -3.13 9.90
N TYR A 107 8.23 -3.61 10.71
CA TYR A 107 8.00 -3.96 12.10
C TYR A 107 7.29 -2.77 12.76
N CYS A 108 5.98 -2.91 12.95
CA CYS A 108 5.16 -1.87 13.55
C CYS A 108 4.18 -2.47 14.53
N ASN A 109 3.88 -1.69 15.57
CA ASN A 109 3.03 -2.12 16.65
C ASN A 109 1.55 -2.04 16.20
N SER A 110 1.07 -3.13 15.63
CA SER A 110 -0.32 -3.32 15.21
C SER A 110 -1.25 -3.53 16.42
N ALA A 111 -0.69 -3.92 17.56
CA ALA A 111 -1.36 -4.08 18.83
C ALA A 111 -1.60 -2.75 19.60
N ALA A 112 -1.01 -1.64 19.17
CA ALA A 112 -1.11 -0.35 19.82
C ALA A 112 -2.55 0.21 19.79
N ASN A 113 -2.92 0.95 20.84
CA ASN A 113 -4.18 1.68 20.92
C ASN A 113 -3.88 3.18 21.20
N PRO A 114 -4.16 4.11 20.26
CA PRO A 114 -4.79 3.89 18.94
C PRO A 114 -3.87 3.16 17.95
N VAL A 115 -4.47 2.44 16.99
CA VAL A 115 -3.75 1.67 15.96
C VAL A 115 -2.82 2.58 15.17
N GLN A 116 -1.54 2.23 15.13
CA GLN A 116 -0.54 2.98 14.37
C GLN A 116 -0.84 2.95 12.87
N LYS A 117 -0.58 4.07 12.20
CA LYS A 117 -0.68 4.21 10.75
C LYS A 117 0.70 4.48 10.20
N TYR A 118 0.99 3.94 9.03
CA TYR A 118 2.24 4.17 8.33
C TYR A 118 1.98 4.54 6.88
N ARG A 119 2.94 5.27 6.31
CA ARG A 119 2.89 5.75 4.93
C ARG A 119 3.36 4.64 3.99
N SER A 120 2.46 4.12 3.17
CA SER A 120 2.74 3.08 2.18
C SER A 120 2.66 3.61 0.75
N ASN A 121 3.37 2.97 -0.17
CA ASN A 121 3.20 3.17 -1.61
C ASN A 121 2.03 2.34 -2.11
N CYS A 122 1.05 3.02 -2.69
CA CYS A 122 -0.13 2.41 -3.28
C CYS A 122 -0.12 2.58 -4.80
N THR A 123 -0.45 1.50 -5.50
CA THR A 123 -0.51 1.45 -6.96
C THR A 123 -1.93 1.11 -7.38
N VAL A 124 -2.51 1.93 -8.26
CA VAL A 124 -3.83 1.66 -8.84
C VAL A 124 -3.80 0.42 -9.73
N LYS A 125 -4.82 -0.44 -9.64
CA LYS A 125 -4.97 -1.64 -10.46
C LYS A 125 -4.97 -1.31 -11.95
N SER A 126 -4.36 -2.18 -12.77
CA SER A 126 -4.12 -1.91 -14.20
C SER A 126 -5.37 -1.76 -15.08
N HIS A 127 -6.56 -2.12 -14.61
CA HIS A 127 -7.81 -1.93 -15.36
C HIS A 127 -8.53 -0.60 -15.05
N VAL A 128 -8.11 0.11 -14.00
CA VAL A 128 -8.74 1.36 -13.56
C VAL A 128 -8.02 2.54 -14.17
N LEU A 129 -8.77 3.39 -14.88
CA LEU A 129 -8.30 4.66 -15.43
C LEU A 129 -8.52 5.78 -14.40
N CYS A 130 -7.52 6.62 -14.22
CA CYS A 130 -7.52 7.72 -13.26
C CYS A 130 -6.58 8.84 -13.71
N LEU A 131 -6.80 10.05 -13.18
CA LEU A 131 -5.98 11.23 -13.49
C LEU A 131 -4.74 11.28 -12.58
N GLY A 132 -3.60 11.72 -13.14
CA GLY A 132 -2.35 11.94 -12.40
C GLY A 132 -1.47 10.69 -12.24
N GLN A 133 -0.63 10.68 -11.21
CA GLN A 133 0.31 9.59 -10.94
C GLN A 133 -0.40 8.35 -10.37
N ARG A 134 -0.18 7.18 -10.98
CA ARG A 134 -0.78 5.90 -10.58
C ARG A 134 -0.20 5.33 -9.28
N ILE A 135 1.01 5.76 -8.93
CA ILE A 135 1.68 5.42 -7.67
C ILE A 135 1.58 6.63 -6.76
N PHE A 136 1.01 6.45 -5.58
CA PHE A 136 0.80 7.52 -4.60
C PHE A 136 1.00 7.02 -3.18
N PHE A 137 1.28 7.96 -2.27
CA PHE A 137 1.44 7.65 -0.85
C PHE A 137 0.10 7.69 -0.14
N LYS A 138 -0.18 6.69 0.70
CA LYS A 138 -1.37 6.66 1.56
C LYS A 138 -1.01 6.17 2.96
N ASN A 139 -1.67 6.72 3.98
CA ASN A 139 -1.53 6.25 5.35
C ASN A 139 -2.48 5.07 5.57
N ILE A 140 -1.93 3.86 5.61
CA ILE A 140 -2.68 2.63 5.89
C ILE A 140 -2.46 2.19 7.34
N ARG A 141 -3.37 1.35 7.86
CA ARG A 141 -3.25 0.81 9.21
C ARG A 141 -2.16 -0.26 9.26
N CYS A 142 -1.40 -0.27 10.34
CA CYS A 142 -0.46 -1.35 10.65
C CYS A 142 -1.20 -2.68 10.78
N ASN A 143 -0.77 -3.66 10.00
CA ASN A 143 -1.21 -5.05 10.09
C ASN A 143 0.00 -5.97 9.90
N TRP A 144 0.79 -6.09 10.96
CA TRP A 144 2.00 -6.90 11.03
C TRP A 144 1.74 -8.16 11.87
N THR A 145 2.15 -9.32 11.36
CA THR A 145 1.99 -10.63 12.02
C THR A 145 3.35 -11.30 12.18
N SER A 146 3.70 -11.74 13.38
CA SER A 146 5.01 -12.36 13.68
C SER A 146 4.97 -13.89 13.80
N GLY A 147 3.83 -14.53 13.50
CA GLY A 147 3.68 -15.99 13.57
C GLY A 147 2.98 -16.52 14.83
N TYR A 148 2.66 -15.68 15.80
CA TYR A 148 1.98 -16.10 17.03
C TYR A 148 0.54 -16.55 16.73
N LYS A 149 0.21 -17.78 17.13
CA LYS A 149 -1.14 -18.34 16.94
C LYS A 149 -1.97 -18.14 18.19
N TRP A 150 -3.15 -17.55 18.05
CA TRP A 150 -4.06 -17.31 19.18
C TRP A 150 -4.43 -18.61 19.90
N SER A 151 -4.73 -19.67 19.15
CA SER A 151 -5.08 -20.98 19.70
C SER A 151 -3.93 -21.62 20.50
N THR A 152 -2.67 -21.44 20.07
CA THR A 152 -1.52 -21.98 20.79
C THR A 152 -1.33 -21.25 22.11
N THR A 153 -1.45 -19.92 22.12
CA THR A 153 -1.40 -19.13 23.35
C THR A 153 -2.49 -19.54 24.33
N LEU A 154 -3.72 -19.76 23.85
CA LEU A 154 -4.83 -20.24 24.68
C LEU A 154 -4.57 -21.62 25.28
N LEU A 155 -4.08 -22.56 24.46
CA LEU A 155 -3.77 -23.92 24.92
C LEU A 155 -2.67 -23.90 25.99
N LEU A 156 -1.62 -23.10 25.78
CA LEU A 156 -0.54 -22.90 26.75
C LEU A 156 -1.05 -22.25 28.05
N SER A 157 -2.00 -21.32 27.96
CA SER A 157 -2.60 -20.69 29.13
C SER A 157 -3.43 -21.69 29.96
N ILE A 158 -4.17 -22.59 29.32
CA ILE A 158 -4.99 -23.61 30.01
C ILE A 158 -4.10 -24.69 30.65
N THR A 159 -3.12 -25.22 29.91
CA THR A 159 -2.33 -26.39 30.33
C THR A 159 -1.12 -26.02 31.18
N LEU A 160 -0.48 -24.89 30.90
CA LEU A 160 0.80 -24.47 31.47
C LEU A 160 0.76 -23.01 31.96
N GLY A 161 -0.43 -22.40 32.10
CA GLY A 161 -0.56 -21.01 32.56
C GLY A 161 -0.06 -20.80 33.98
N GLY A 162 -0.13 -21.84 34.83
CA GLY A 162 0.36 -21.76 36.21
C GLY A 162 1.87 -21.56 36.28
N PHE A 163 2.58 -22.02 35.26
CA PHE A 163 4.02 -21.81 35.06
C PHE A 163 4.32 -20.58 34.20
N GLY A 164 3.30 -19.84 33.75
CA GLY A 164 3.45 -18.66 32.90
C GLY A 164 3.95 -18.95 31.48
N ALA A 165 3.79 -20.17 30.97
CA ALA A 165 4.30 -20.57 29.65
C ALA A 165 3.68 -19.76 28.49
N ASP A 166 2.43 -19.32 28.65
CA ASP A 166 1.75 -18.40 27.75
C ASP A 166 2.42 -17.02 27.68
N ARG A 167 2.91 -16.50 28.82
CA ARG A 167 3.66 -15.23 28.87
C ARG A 167 5.04 -15.35 28.26
N PHE A 168 5.74 -16.45 28.52
CA PHE A 168 7.01 -16.74 27.85
C PHE A 168 6.83 -16.87 26.33
N TYR A 169 5.76 -17.55 25.89
CA TYR A 169 5.46 -17.69 24.46
C TYR A 169 5.21 -16.34 23.78
N LEU A 170 4.54 -15.40 24.44
CA LEU A 170 4.24 -14.07 23.89
C LEU A 170 5.40 -13.05 23.98
N GLY A 171 6.54 -13.44 24.57
CA GLY A 171 7.69 -12.56 24.79
C GLY A 171 7.65 -11.77 26.11
N HIS A 172 6.63 -11.94 26.94
CA HIS A 172 6.47 -11.30 28.25
C HIS A 172 7.24 -12.06 29.35
N TRP A 173 8.55 -12.23 29.18
CA TRP A 173 9.39 -13.08 30.05
C TRP A 173 9.46 -12.59 31.51
N GLN A 174 9.42 -11.27 31.73
CA GLN A 174 9.46 -10.68 33.08
C GLN A 174 8.22 -11.05 33.90
N GLU A 175 7.04 -10.96 33.30
CA GLU A 175 5.78 -11.37 33.93
C GLU A 175 5.70 -12.89 34.13
N GLY A 176 6.27 -13.66 33.20
CA GLY A 176 6.36 -15.12 33.31
C GLY A 176 7.16 -15.58 34.53
N ILE A 177 8.31 -14.95 34.80
CA ILE A 177 9.14 -15.24 35.98
C ILE A 177 8.39 -14.93 37.29
N GLY A 178 7.66 -13.81 37.34
CA GLY A 178 6.84 -13.47 38.50
C GLY A 178 5.81 -14.54 38.83
N LYS A 179 5.17 -15.12 37.81
CA LYS A 179 4.21 -16.22 37.99
C LYS A 179 4.86 -17.50 38.49
N LEU A 180 6.02 -17.86 37.96
CA LEU A 180 6.79 -19.04 38.40
C LEU A 180 7.13 -18.98 39.89
N PHE A 181 7.65 -17.85 40.38
CA PHE A 181 8.00 -17.70 41.80
C PHE A 181 6.76 -17.69 42.71
N SER A 182 5.61 -17.23 42.22
CA SER A 182 4.34 -17.29 42.95
C SER A 182 3.66 -18.67 42.90
N PHE A 183 4.32 -19.69 42.32
CA PHE A 183 3.74 -21.01 42.01
C PHE A 183 2.41 -20.91 41.24
N GLY A 184 2.25 -19.87 40.43
CA GLY A 184 1.02 -19.63 39.66
C GLY A 184 -0.22 -19.40 40.52
N GLY A 185 -0.07 -19.00 41.78
CA GLY A 185 -1.16 -18.63 42.71
C GLY A 185 -2.35 -19.58 42.69
N ALA A 186 -2.12 -20.88 42.90
CA ALA A 186 -3.13 -21.92 43.08
C ALA A 186 -4.21 -22.01 41.96
N GLY A 187 -3.91 -21.54 40.74
CA GLY A 187 -4.84 -21.57 39.60
C GLY A 187 -5.67 -20.29 39.40
N VAL A 188 -5.54 -19.27 40.27
CA VAL A 188 -6.21 -17.98 40.05
C VAL A 188 -5.60 -17.25 38.86
N TRP A 189 -4.26 -17.28 38.75
CA TRP A 189 -3.55 -16.65 37.61
C TRP A 189 -3.91 -17.30 36.28
N THR A 190 -4.03 -18.63 36.25
CA THR A 190 -4.42 -19.35 35.03
C THR A 190 -5.82 -18.96 34.58
N LEU A 191 -6.77 -18.81 35.51
CA LEU A 191 -8.11 -18.34 35.20
C LEU A 191 -8.11 -16.93 34.61
N VAL A 192 -7.35 -16.00 35.21
CA VAL A 192 -7.23 -14.62 34.72
C VAL A 192 -6.59 -14.58 33.33
N ASP A 193 -5.52 -15.34 33.11
CA ASP A 193 -4.83 -15.36 31.82
C ASP A 193 -5.69 -15.94 30.70
N VAL A 194 -6.41 -17.03 30.97
CA VAL A 194 -7.34 -17.63 30.00
C VAL A 194 -8.37 -16.59 29.57
N ILE A 195 -8.93 -15.82 30.50
CA ILE A 195 -9.88 -14.74 30.19
C ILE A 195 -9.20 -13.64 29.35
N LEU A 196 -7.99 -13.19 29.72
CA LEU A 196 -7.28 -12.12 29.02
C LEU A 196 -6.89 -12.50 27.58
N VAL A 197 -6.46 -13.74 27.35
CA VAL A 197 -6.15 -14.25 26.00
C VAL A 197 -7.43 -14.46 25.21
N PHE A 198 -8.48 -15.00 25.83
CA PHE A 198 -9.76 -15.25 25.18
C PHE A 198 -10.41 -13.95 24.68
N VAL A 199 -10.39 -12.88 25.50
CA VAL A 199 -10.91 -11.56 25.13
C VAL A 199 -9.97 -10.82 24.14
N GLY A 200 -8.77 -11.34 23.89
CA GLY A 200 -7.79 -10.70 22.99
C GLY A 200 -7.19 -9.40 23.56
N TYR A 201 -7.33 -9.20 24.88
CA TYR A 201 -6.69 -8.07 25.57
C TYR A 201 -5.17 -8.28 25.60
N LEU A 202 -4.73 -9.51 25.86
CA LEU A 202 -3.32 -9.86 25.83
C LEU A 202 -2.84 -10.05 24.40
N LYS A 203 -1.81 -9.28 24.01
CA LYS A 203 -1.19 -9.31 22.69
C LYS A 203 0.31 -9.62 22.80
N PRO A 204 0.96 -10.11 21.72
CA PRO A 204 2.39 -10.34 21.69
C PRO A 204 3.20 -9.08 22.05
N ALA A 205 4.33 -9.25 22.74
CA ALA A 205 5.22 -8.15 23.14
C ALA A 205 5.77 -7.38 21.93
N ASP A 206 5.96 -8.08 20.81
CA ASP A 206 6.44 -7.53 19.53
C ASP A 206 5.42 -6.61 18.84
N GLY A 207 4.22 -6.48 19.39
CA GLY A 207 3.17 -5.63 18.84
C GLY A 207 2.50 -6.19 17.58
N SER A 208 2.76 -7.44 17.23
CA SER A 208 2.12 -8.11 16.09
C SER A 208 0.69 -8.58 16.41
N VAL A 209 -0.12 -8.80 15.38
CA VAL A 209 -1.42 -9.44 15.50
C VAL A 209 -1.26 -10.96 15.50
N TYR A 210 -2.15 -11.67 16.20
CA TYR A 210 -2.24 -13.13 16.12
C TYR A 210 -2.64 -13.58 14.70
N ILE A 211 -2.17 -14.77 14.33
CA ILE A 211 -2.56 -15.51 13.11
C ILE A 211 -3.61 -16.56 13.47
#